data_AF-A0A1M3D084-F1
#
_entry.id   AF-A0A1M3D084-F1
#
_cell.length_a   1.000
_cell.length_b   1.000
_cell.length_c   1.000
_cell.angle_alpha   90.00
_cell.angle_beta   90.00
_cell.angle_gamma   90.00
#
_symmetry.space_group_name_H-M   'P 1'
#
loop_
_entity.id
_entity.type
_entity.pdbx_description
1 polymer ?
#
loop_
_entity_poly.entity_id
_entity_poly.type
_entity_poly.pdbx_seq_one_letter_code
_entity_poly.pdbx_strand_id
1 'polypeptide(L)'
;MKRIALTDGTGQWFDADKASLYEEDTFHDGRNFISKATGSQWEHESIYVTKSGKFILNHYSNFQGSRKTYELISKEDAAAWFAKQGFSDDDIPEAFRKEVAELEIL
;
A
#
# COMPACT_ATOMS: atom_id res chain seq x y z
N MET A 1 8.63 -3.48 19.03
CA MET A 1 9.01 -4.27 17.85
C MET A 1 7.86 -5.18 17.52
N LYS A 2 7.20 -4.93 16.40
CA LYS A 2 6.01 -5.65 15.95
C LYS A 2 6.37 -6.41 14.67
N ARG A 3 6.59 -7.72 14.81
CA ARG A 3 6.87 -8.59 13.65
C ARG A 3 5.55 -9.00 13.00
N ILE A 4 5.43 -8.76 11.71
CA ILE A 4 4.31 -9.25 10.89
C ILE A 4 4.86 -10.24 9.88
N ALA A 5 4.32 -11.46 9.87
CA ALA A 5 4.66 -12.47 8.87
C ALA A 5 3.97 -12.15 7.55
N LEU A 6 4.67 -12.36 6.44
CA LEU A 6 4.08 -12.29 5.12
C LEU A 6 3.18 -13.51 4.90
N THR A 7 2.06 -13.29 4.21
CA THR A 7 1.07 -14.33 3.86
C THR A 7 1.26 -14.87 2.44
N ASP A 8 2.31 -14.44 1.75
CA ASP A 8 2.70 -14.85 0.39
C ASP A 8 3.39 -16.24 0.32
N GLY A 9 3.48 -16.95 1.44
CA GLY A 9 4.10 -18.27 1.51
C GLY A 9 5.62 -18.29 1.57
N THR A 10 6.29 -17.13 1.57
CA THR A 10 7.76 -17.04 1.62
C THR A 10 8.36 -17.37 2.99
N GLY A 11 7.54 -17.37 4.04
CA GLY A 11 8.01 -17.48 5.43
C GLY A 11 8.78 -16.26 5.93
N GLN A 12 8.80 -15.17 5.17
CA GLN A 12 9.43 -13.92 5.57
C GLN A 12 8.54 -13.12 6.54
N TRP A 13 9.14 -12.12 7.18
CA TRP A 13 8.47 -11.20 8.09
C TRP A 13 9.15 -9.83 8.03
N PHE A 14 8.46 -8.80 8.49
CA PHE A 14 9.03 -7.45 8.64
C PHE A 14 8.71 -6.85 10.01
N ASP A 15 9.51 -5.86 10.44
CA ASP A 15 9.30 -5.10 11.68
C ASP A 15 8.44 -3.87 11.37
N ALA A 16 7.15 -3.96 11.64
CA ALA A 16 6.17 -2.93 11.32
C ALA A 16 6.41 -1.61 12.09
N ASP A 17 6.95 -1.68 13.31
CA ASP A 17 7.28 -0.47 14.10
C ASP A 17 8.45 0.33 13.50
N LYS A 18 9.22 -0.28 12.58
CA LYS A 18 10.35 0.36 11.90
C LYS A 18 10.06 0.71 10.45
N ALA A 19 8.92 0.28 9.91
CA ALA A 19 8.50 0.60 8.57
C ALA A 19 7.69 1.90 8.56
N SER A 20 7.75 2.64 7.46
CA SER A 20 6.83 3.74 7.20
C SER A 20 5.54 3.16 6.62
N LEU A 21 4.38 3.56 7.13
CA LEU A 21 3.07 3.13 6.65
C LEU A 21 2.44 4.24 5.80
N TYR A 22 1.95 3.87 4.63
CA TYR A 22 1.18 4.72 3.72
C TYR A 22 -0.22 4.11 3.59
N GLU A 23 -1.21 4.82 4.10
CA GLU A 23 -2.63 4.43 4.01
C GLU A 23 -3.19 4.89 2.66
N GLU A 24 -4.17 4.18 2.11
CA GLU A 24 -4.81 4.64 0.87
C GLU A 24 -5.53 5.98 1.05
N ASP A 25 -5.78 6.63 -0.07
CA ASP A 25 -6.78 7.69 -0.15
C ASP A 25 -8.10 7.14 -0.73
N THR A 26 -9.19 7.84 -0.44
CA THR A 26 -10.54 7.47 -0.84
C THR A 26 -11.23 8.64 -1.53
N PHE A 27 -12.22 8.35 -2.38
CA PHE A 27 -13.08 9.38 -2.96
C PHE A 27 -14.55 9.08 -2.70
N HIS A 28 -15.36 10.13 -2.58
CA HIS A 28 -16.80 9.99 -2.41
C HIS A 28 -17.50 9.85 -3.77
N ASP A 29 -18.16 8.73 -4.04
CA ASP A 29 -18.83 8.46 -5.33
C ASP A 29 -20.26 9.04 -5.43
N GLY A 30 -20.69 9.77 -4.40
CA GLY A 30 -22.07 10.26 -4.25
C GLY A 30 -22.90 9.46 -3.25
N ARG A 31 -22.39 8.30 -2.80
CA ARG A 31 -23.05 7.45 -1.79
C ARG A 31 -22.07 6.92 -0.74
N ASN A 32 -20.87 6.51 -1.13
CA ASN A 32 -19.89 5.87 -0.27
C ASN A 32 -18.49 6.46 -0.50
N PHE A 33 -17.60 6.20 0.45
CA PHE A 33 -16.16 6.39 0.24
C PHE A 33 -15.58 5.13 -0.40
N ILE A 34 -14.98 5.31 -1.56
CA ILE A 34 -14.39 4.26 -2.39
C ILE A 34 -12.88 4.39 -2.31
N SER A 35 -12.20 3.28 -2.00
CA SER A 35 -10.75 3.17 -2.06
C SER A 35 -10.25 3.50 -3.47
N LYS A 36 -9.28 4.41 -3.58
CA LYS A 36 -8.58 4.65 -4.85
C LYS A 36 -7.70 3.48 -5.26
N ALA A 37 -7.21 2.70 -4.30
CA ALA A 37 -6.37 1.55 -4.54
C ALA A 37 -7.15 0.39 -5.20
N THR A 38 -8.30 0.03 -4.64
CA THR A 38 -9.06 -1.17 -5.01
C THR A 38 -10.33 -0.89 -5.82
N GLY A 39 -10.82 0.36 -5.81
CA GLY A 39 -12.14 0.70 -6.38
C GLY A 39 -13.32 0.15 -5.58
N SER A 40 -13.09 -0.30 -4.35
CA SER A 40 -14.11 -0.88 -3.46
C SER A 40 -14.41 0.03 -2.28
N GLN A 41 -15.64 -0.02 -1.77
CA GLN A 41 -16.00 0.59 -0.48
C GLN A 41 -15.58 -0.27 0.72
N TRP A 42 -15.27 -1.55 0.48
CA TRP A 42 -15.05 -2.55 1.53
C TRP A 42 -13.66 -3.12 1.56
N GLU A 43 -13.00 -3.22 0.41
CA GLU A 43 -11.64 -3.74 0.26
C GLU A 43 -10.68 -2.56 0.20
N HIS A 44 -9.57 -2.69 0.92
CA HIS A 44 -8.71 -1.59 1.30
C HIS A 44 -7.26 -2.04 1.22
N GLU A 45 -6.36 -1.12 0.89
CA GLU A 45 -4.94 -1.39 0.78
C GLU A 45 -4.10 -0.34 1.52
N SER A 46 -2.91 -0.74 1.93
CA SER A 46 -1.88 0.15 2.47
C SER A 46 -0.52 -0.43 2.17
N ILE A 47 0.51 0.41 2.05
CA ILE A 47 1.88 -0.06 1.81
C ILE A 47 2.75 0.26 3.03
N TYR A 48 3.46 -0.75 3.51
CA TYR A 48 4.60 -0.56 4.40
C TYR A 48 5.89 -0.48 3.59
N VAL A 49 6.68 0.55 3.84
CA VAL A 49 8.04 0.70 3.30
C VAL A 49 9.04 0.42 4.40
N THR A 50 9.78 -0.69 4.29
CA THR A 50 10.77 -1.06 5.30
C THR A 50 12.02 -0.18 5.19
N LYS A 51 12.82 -0.10 6.27
CA LYS A 51 14.12 0.61 6.25
C LYS A 51 15.09 0.10 5.18
N SER A 52 14.93 -1.15 4.73
CA SER A 52 15.74 -1.72 3.65
C SER A 52 15.15 -1.47 2.25
N GLY A 53 14.11 -0.65 2.13
CA GLY A 53 13.48 -0.30 0.85
C GLY A 53 12.59 -1.39 0.25
N LYS A 54 12.05 -2.32 1.07
CA LYS A 54 11.05 -3.29 0.60
C LYS A 54 9.64 -2.74 0.76
N PHE A 55 8.75 -3.08 -0.17
CA PHE A 55 7.36 -2.68 -0.19
C PHE A 55 6.48 -3.87 0.20
N ILE A 56 5.73 -3.74 1.30
CA ILE A 56 4.79 -4.76 1.74
C ILE A 56 3.38 -4.23 1.55
N LEU A 57 2.61 -4.82 0.64
CA LEU A 57 1.19 -4.54 0.48
C LEU A 57 0.43 -5.21 1.62
N ASN A 58 -0.35 -4.43 2.34
CA ASN A 58 -1.32 -4.91 3.31
C ASN A 58 -2.72 -4.71 2.74
N HIS A 59 -3.37 -5.81 2.36
CA HIS A 59 -4.76 -5.80 1.92
C HIS A 59 -5.67 -6.19 3.09
N TYR A 60 -6.75 -5.45 3.30
CA TYR A 60 -7.69 -5.65 4.40
C TYR A 60 -9.11 -5.28 3.99
N SER A 61 -10.09 -5.74 4.76
CA SER A 61 -11.50 -5.49 4.47
C SER A 61 -12.27 -5.07 5.71
N ASN A 62 -13.29 -4.25 5.52
CA ASN A 62 -14.24 -3.89 6.57
C ASN A 62 -15.31 -4.98 6.79
N PHE A 63 -15.36 -6.02 5.94
CA PHE A 63 -16.25 -7.15 6.16
C PHE A 63 -15.85 -7.96 7.40
N GLN A 64 -16.84 -8.26 8.23
CA GLN A 64 -16.63 -9.07 9.43
C GLN A 64 -16.09 -10.45 9.07
N GLY A 65 -15.02 -10.86 9.76
CA GLY A 65 -14.37 -12.16 9.56
C GLY A 65 -13.31 -12.17 8.46
N SER A 66 -13.11 -11.05 7.75
CA SER A 66 -11.99 -10.90 6.82
C SER A 66 -10.64 -10.93 7.57
N ARG A 67 -9.60 -11.37 6.88
CA ARG A 67 -8.23 -11.40 7.39
C ARG A 67 -7.35 -10.51 6.53
N LYS A 68 -6.45 -9.78 7.17
CA LYS A 68 -5.43 -9.00 6.47
C LYS A 68 -4.43 -9.94 5.80
N THR A 69 -4.02 -9.63 4.58
CA THR A 69 -2.87 -10.27 3.91
C THR A 69 -1.71 -9.29 3.85
N TYR A 70 -0.49 -9.82 3.83
CA TYR A 70 0.75 -9.06 3.76
C TYR A 70 1.66 -9.69 2.72
N GLU A 71 1.96 -8.96 1.65
CA GLU A 71 2.64 -9.52 0.47
C GLU A 71 3.81 -8.62 0.10
N LEU A 72 4.97 -9.21 -0.16
CA LEU A 72 6.09 -8.46 -0.75
C LEU A 72 5.74 -8.14 -2.20
N ILE A 73 5.66 -6.85 -2.54
CA ILE A 73 5.39 -6.40 -3.91
C ILE A 73 6.64 -5.78 -4.55
N SER A 74 6.63 -5.73 -5.88
CA SER A 74 7.70 -5.11 -6.66
C SER A 74 7.70 -3.59 -6.48
N LYS A 75 8.78 -2.93 -6.91
CA LYS A 75 8.88 -1.48 -6.91
C LYS A 75 7.88 -0.88 -7.89
N GLU A 76 7.68 -1.55 -9.02
CA GLU A 76 6.77 -1.18 -10.10
C GLU A 76 5.31 -1.25 -9.64
N ASP A 77 4.93 -2.32 -8.94
CA ASP A 77 3.58 -2.45 -8.36
C ASP A 77 3.33 -1.40 -7.27
N ALA A 78 4.33 -1.14 -6.43
CA ALA A 78 4.24 -0.07 -5.44
C ALA A 78 4.07 1.29 -6.13
N ALA A 79 4.87 1.58 -7.17
CA ALA A 79 4.76 2.84 -7.90
C ALA A 79 3.36 3.02 -8.52
N ALA A 80 2.81 1.98 -9.14
CA ALA A 80 1.46 1.98 -9.69
C ALA A 80 0.38 2.19 -8.61
N TRP A 81 0.58 1.65 -7.41
CA TRP A 81 -0.31 1.88 -6.27
C TRP A 81 -0.27 3.34 -5.81
N PHE A 82 0.92 3.91 -5.67
CA PHE A 82 1.13 5.31 -5.24
C PHE A 82 0.55 6.31 -6.23
N ALA A 83 0.74 6.09 -7.54
CA ALA A 83 0.18 6.94 -8.60
C ALA A 83 -1.36 7.02 -8.55
N LYS A 84 -2.04 6.00 -8.02
CA LYS A 84 -3.51 6.04 -7.85
C LYS A 84 -3.97 6.90 -6.68
N GLN A 85 -3.12 7.13 -5.67
CA GLN A 85 -3.55 7.80 -4.43
C GLN A 85 -3.70 9.31 -4.60
N GLY A 86 -2.92 9.92 -5.50
CA GLY A 86 -2.84 11.39 -5.62
C GLY A 86 -2.05 12.04 -4.48
N PHE A 87 -1.04 11.34 -3.97
CA PHE A 87 -0.07 11.91 -3.05
C PHE A 87 0.77 12.99 -3.71
N SER A 88 1.24 13.95 -2.91
CA SER A 88 2.26 14.87 -3.39
C SER A 88 3.61 14.15 -3.50
N ASP A 89 4.50 14.67 -4.33
CA ASP A 89 5.88 14.17 -4.44
C ASP A 89 6.53 14.00 -3.06
N ASP A 90 6.32 14.95 -2.14
CA ASP A 90 6.92 14.94 -0.81
C ASP A 90 6.36 13.84 0.12
N ASP A 91 5.16 13.34 -0.17
CA ASP A 91 4.55 12.20 0.54
C ASP A 91 5.01 10.84 -0.03
N ILE A 92 5.67 10.84 -1.19
CA ILE A 92 6.23 9.65 -1.81
C ILE A 92 7.70 9.48 -1.37
N PRO A 93 8.09 8.27 -0.88
CA PRO A 93 9.47 7.99 -0.55
C PRO A 93 10.43 8.24 -1.70
N GLU A 94 11.43 9.06 -1.41
CA GLU A 94 12.45 9.52 -2.37
C GLU A 94 13.06 8.37 -3.20
N ALA A 95 13.28 7.22 -2.59
CA ALA A 95 13.88 6.05 -3.22
C ALA A 95 13.10 5.49 -4.43
N PHE A 96 11.81 5.80 -4.56
CA PHE A 96 11.00 5.36 -5.70
C PHE A 96 10.12 6.45 -6.34
N ARG A 97 10.31 7.71 -5.94
CA ARG A 97 9.55 8.85 -6.49
C ARG A 97 9.65 8.96 -8.01
N LYS A 98 10.80 8.62 -8.59
CA LYS A 98 11.01 8.63 -10.06
C LYS A 98 10.06 7.67 -10.78
N GLU A 99 9.91 6.44 -10.26
CA GLU A 99 9.03 5.42 -10.85
C GLU A 99 7.55 5.80 -10.75
N VAL A 100 7.14 6.50 -9.68
CA VAL A 100 5.77 7.04 -9.58
C VAL A 100 5.54 8.12 -10.64
N ALA A 101 6.44 9.09 -10.72
CA ALA A 101 6.32 10.20 -11.68
C ALA A 101 6.28 9.70 -13.14
N GLU A 102 7.00 8.64 -13.49
CA GLU A 102 6.93 8.03 -14.82
C GLU A 102 5.55 7.43 -15.15
N LEU A 103 4.80 6.97 -14.15
CA LEU A 103 3.46 6.38 -14.32
C LEU A 103 2.34 7.43 -14.30
N GLU A 104 2.50 8.54 -13.58
CA GLU A 104 1.50 9.62 -13.52
C GLU A 104 1.39 10.44 -14.82
N ILE A 105 2.36 10.32 -15.72
CA ILE A 105 2.42 11.07 -17.00
C ILE A 105 1.64 10.35 -18.13
N LEU A 106 1.19 9.10 -17.89
CA LEU A 106 0.46 8.26 -18.86
C LEU A 106 -1.07 8.45 -18.77
#